data_AF-A0A538BX45-F1
#
_entry.id   AF-A0A538BX45-F1
#
_cell.length_a   1.000
_cell.length_b   1.000
_cell.length_c   1.000
_cell.angle_alpha   90.00
_cell.angle_beta   90.00
_cell.angle_gamma   90.00
#
_symmetry.space_group_name_H-M   'P 1'
#
loop_
_entity.id
_entity.type
_entity.pdbx_description
1 polymer ?
#
loop_
_entity_poly.entity_id
_entity_poly.type
_entity_poly.pdbx_seq_one_letter_code
_entity_poly.pdbx_strand_id
1 'polypeptide(L)' 'MDPKEIFELIVKADEALKYATEEKGAARTKQARDLLVRARDEARAIGNDGLVEQAERRLADLEDLPGKASG' A
#
# COMPACT_ATOMS: atom_id res chain seq x y z
N MET A 1 6.87 15.26 -1.82
CA MET A 1 7.58 14.09 -2.36
C MET A 1 7.47 14.12 -3.88
N ASP A 2 8.47 13.64 -4.63
CA ASP A 2 8.36 13.58 -6.10
C ASP A 2 7.57 12.32 -6.56
N PRO A 3 7.08 12.27 -7.83
CA PRO A 3 6.32 11.11 -8.32
C PRO A 3 7.07 9.77 -8.23
N LYS A 4 8.40 9.78 -8.33
CA LYS A 4 9.22 8.56 -8.28
C LYS A 4 9.29 8.04 -6.85
N GLU A 5 9.53 8.90 -5.88
CA GLU A 5 9.53 8.57 -4.45
C GLU A 5 8.15 8.04 -4.00
N ILE A 6 7.06 8.60 -4.52
CA ILE A 6 5.70 8.11 -4.27
C ILE A 6 5.52 6.70 -4.87
N PHE A 7 5.96 6.49 -6.11
CA PHE A 7 5.91 5.17 -6.74
C PHE A 7 6.73 4.14 -5.95
N GLU A 8 7.90 4.52 -5.43
CA GLU A 8 8.71 3.65 -4.56
C GLU A 8 7.98 3.26 -3.27
N LEU A 9 7.13 4.12 -2.70
CA LEU A 9 6.30 3.74 -1.55
C LEU A 9 5.29 2.63 -1.91
N ILE A 10 4.68 2.70 -3.09
CA ILE A 10 3.76 1.68 -3.60
C ILE A 10 4.50 0.35 -3.79
N VAL A 11 5.68 0.38 -4.43
CA VAL A 11 6.50 -0.83 -4.61
C VAL A 11 6.92 -1.44 -3.26
N LYS A 12 7.33 -0.62 -2.29
CA LYS A 12 7.68 -1.09 -0.94
C LYS A 12 6.49 -1.75 -0.23
N ALA A 13 5.27 -1.26 -0.45
CA ALA A 13 4.08 -1.89 0.09
C ALA A 13 3.86 -3.29 -0.49
N ASP A 14 4.03 -3.45 -1.80
CA ASP A 14 3.93 -4.76 -2.47
C ASP A 14 5.02 -5.73 -2.01
N GLU A 15 6.24 -5.25 -1.85
CA GLU A 15 7.35 -6.04 -1.32
C GLU A 15 7.07 -6.51 0.11
N ALA A 16 6.49 -5.66 0.96
CA ALA A 16 6.12 -6.03 2.31
C ALA A 16 5.13 -7.21 2.34
N LEU A 17 4.19 -7.26 1.38
CA LEU A 17 3.21 -8.33 1.25
C LEU A 17 3.81 -9.60 0.62
N LYS A 18 4.67 -9.48 -0.38
CA LYS A 18 5.31 -10.62 -1.05
C LYS A 18 6.11 -11.51 -0.09
N TYR A 19 6.70 -10.92 0.94
CA TYR A 19 7.49 -11.62 1.96
C TYR A 19 6.74 -11.81 3.28
N ALA A 20 5.41 -11.65 3.28
CA ALA A 20 4.60 -11.92 4.46
C ALA A 20 4.53 -13.44 4.69
N THR A 21 5.15 -13.91 5.78
CA THR A 21 4.92 -15.25 6.31
C THR A 21 3.64 -15.27 7.14
N GLU A 22 3.03 -16.44 7.37
CA GLU A 22 1.80 -16.58 8.16
C GLU A 22 1.89 -15.90 9.55
N GLU A 23 3.04 -16.03 10.23
CA GLU A 23 3.30 -15.37 11.53
C GLU A 23 3.43 -13.84 11.46
N LYS A 24 3.80 -13.28 10.30
CA LYS A 24 4.02 -11.83 10.13
C LYS A 24 2.98 -11.17 9.23
N GLY A 25 1.96 -11.91 8.79
CA GLY A 25 0.92 -11.46 7.86
C GLY A 25 0.27 -10.16 8.31
N ALA A 26 -0.25 -10.11 9.54
CA ALA A 26 -0.92 -8.92 10.07
C ALA A 26 0.01 -7.69 10.15
N ALA A 27 1.25 -7.87 10.60
CA ALA A 27 2.22 -6.79 10.72
C ALA A 27 2.64 -6.24 9.34
N ARG A 28 2.83 -7.14 8.35
CA ARG A 28 3.16 -6.76 6.96
C ARG A 28 1.98 -6.12 6.26
N THR A 29 0.77 -6.61 6.46
CA THR A 29 -0.48 -5.99 5.98
C THR A 29 -0.64 -4.58 6.51
N LYS A 30 -0.39 -4.37 7.82
CA LYS A 30 -0.42 -3.03 8.41
C LYS A 30 0.65 -2.12 7.78
N GLN A 31 1.89 -2.60 7.67
CA GLN A 31 2.98 -1.85 7.05
C GLN A 31 2.67 -1.45 5.60
N ALA A 32 2.16 -2.38 4.79
CA ALA A 32 1.76 -2.12 3.41
C ALA A 32 0.65 -1.07 3.35
N ARG A 33 -0.36 -1.16 4.22
CA ARG A 33 -1.43 -0.17 4.31
C ARG A 33 -0.89 1.23 4.60
N ASP A 34 0.00 1.35 5.60
CA ASP A 34 0.55 2.66 6.00
C ASP A 34 1.37 3.29 4.87
N LEU A 35 2.14 2.48 4.13
CA LEU A 35 2.89 2.92 2.94
C LEU A 35 1.97 3.39 1.81
N LEU A 36 0.91 2.63 1.51
CA LEU A 36 -0.05 2.99 0.46
C LEU A 36 -0.88 4.23 0.79
N VAL A 37 -1.30 4.39 2.05
CA VAL A 37 -2.01 5.60 2.51
C VAL A 37 -1.11 6.82 2.33
N ARG A 38 0.16 6.73 2.73
CA ARG A 38 1.12 7.82 2.53
C ARG A 38 1.33 8.12 1.04
N ALA A 39 1.50 7.09 0.20
CA ALA A 39 1.66 7.28 -1.23
C ALA A 39 0.46 8.00 -1.86
N ARG A 40 -0.76 7.60 -1.49
CA ARG A 40 -2.00 8.25 -1.94
C ARG A 40 -2.06 9.71 -1.53
N ASP A 41 -1.78 10.02 -0.27
CA ASP A 41 -1.91 11.38 0.25
C ASP A 41 -0.85 12.32 -0.37
N GLU A 42 0.38 11.84 -0.57
CA GLU A 42 1.43 12.57 -1.29
C GLU A 42 1.08 12.74 -2.78
N ALA A 43 0.54 11.70 -3.44
CA ALA A 43 0.07 11.78 -4.82
C ALA A 43 -1.05 12.82 -5.00
N ARG A 44 -2.00 12.86 -4.05
CA ARG A 44 -3.05 13.89 -4.01
C ARG A 44 -2.47 15.28 -3.83
N ALA A 45 -1.48 15.44 -2.94
CA ALA A 45 -0.86 16.74 -2.67
C ALA A 45 -0.17 17.33 -3.91
N ILE A 46 0.36 16.48 -4.81
CA ILE A 46 1.00 16.91 -6.05
C ILE A 46 0.08 16.87 -7.28
N GLY A 47 -1.19 16.47 -7.12
CA GLY A 47 -2.16 16.36 -8.22
C GLY A 47 -1.84 15.26 -9.23
N ASN A 48 -1.23 14.15 -8.80
CA ASN A 48 -0.92 13.01 -9.67
C ASN A 48 -1.99 11.92 -9.55
N ASP A 49 -3.08 12.10 -10.29
CA ASP A 49 -4.24 11.20 -10.24
C ASP A 49 -3.90 9.75 -10.59
N GLY A 50 -2.96 9.51 -11.50
CA GLY A 50 -2.53 8.16 -11.86
C GLY A 50 -1.90 7.40 -10.68
N LEU A 51 -1.10 8.07 -9.85
CA LEU A 51 -0.55 7.48 -8.63
C LEU A 51 -1.59 7.36 -7.52
N VAL A 52 -2.56 8.28 -7.45
CA VAL A 52 -3.70 8.18 -6.52
C VAL A 52 -4.51 6.92 -6.81
N GLU A 53 -4.95 6.74 -8.05
CA GLU A 53 -5.72 5.57 -8.49
C GLU A 53 -4.94 4.27 -8.25
N GLN A 54 -3.63 4.26 -8.53
CA GLN A 54 -2.79 3.10 -8.29
C GLN A 54 -2.71 2.73 -6.80
N ALA A 55 -2.49 3.72 -5.93
CA ALA A 55 -2.42 3.49 -4.48
C ALA A 55 -3.77 3.04 -3.91
N GLU A 56 -4.88 3.63 -4.37
CA GLU A 56 -6.24 3.25 -3.97
C GLU A 56 -6.59 1.83 -4.40
N ARG A 57 -6.22 1.43 -5.62
CA ARG A 57 -6.43 0.06 -6.10
C ARG A 57 -5.70 -0.95 -5.21
N ARG A 58 -4.44 -0.69 -4.86
CA ARG A 58 -3.69 -1.60 -3.97
C ARG A 58 -4.22 -1.62 -2.54
N LEU A 59 -4.78 -0.51 -2.05
CA LEU A 59 -5.48 -0.49 -0.76
C LEU A 59 -6.72 -1.39 -0.79
N ALA A 60 -7.49 -1.36 -1.88
CA ALA A 60 -8.63 -2.25 -2.06
C ALA A 60 -8.21 -3.72 -2.17
N ASP A 61 -7.17 -4.02 -2.96
CA ASP A 61 -6.62 -5.39 -3.07
C ASP A 61 -6.16 -5.91 -1.70
N LEU A 62 -5.55 -5.06 -0.88
CA LEU A 62 -5.13 -5.37 0.50
C LEU A 62 -6.29 -5.60 1.47
N GLU A 63 -7.48 -5.05 1.18
CA GLU A 63 -8.70 -5.31 1.94
C GLU A 63 -9.35 -6.64 1.56
N ASP A 64 -9.19 -7.05 0.30
CA ASP A 64 -9.74 -8.31 -0.25
C ASP A 64 -8.82 -9.53 0.00
N LEU A 65 -7.61 -9.33 0.54
CA LEU A 65 -6.69 -10.44 0.81
C LEU A 65 -7.31 -11.47 1.77
N PRO A 66 -7.35 -12.77 1.39
CA PRO A 66 -7.85 -13.84 2.23
C PRO A 66 -6.95 -13.98 3.46
N GLY A 67 -7.48 -13.57 4.62
CA GLY A 67 -6.72 -13.37 5.85
C GLY A 67 -7.24 -12.19 6.68
N LYS A 68 -8.02 -11.29 6.08
CA LYS A 68 -8.86 -10.31 6.76
C LYS A 68 -10.25 -10.88 7.07
N ALA A 69 -10.31 -11.92 7.89
CA ALA A 69 -11.52 -12.28 8.60
C ALA A 69 -11.16 -12.45 10.08
N SER A 70 -11.62 -11.51 10.89
CA SER A 70 -11.58 -11.49 12.36
C SER A 70 -10.28 -10.97 12.99
N GLY A 71 -10.42 -9.81 13.63
CA GLY A 71 -9.46 -9.16 14.52
C GLY A 71 -10.10 -7.92 15.10
#